data_AF-C9RLF3-F1
#
_entry.id   AF-C9RLF3-F1
#
_cell.length_a   1.000
_cell.length_b   1.000
_cell.length_c   1.000
_cell.angle_alpha   90.00
_cell.angle_beta   90.00
_cell.angle_gamma   90.00
#
_symmetry.space_group_name_H-M   'P 1'
#
loop_
_entity.id
_entity.type
_entity.pdbx_description
1 polymer ?
#
loop_
_entity_poly.entity_id
_entity_poly.type
_entity_poly.pdbx_seq_one_letter_code
_entity_poly.pdbx_strand_id
1 'polypeptide(L)'
;MVETSQFLYQLWRDFSYWFCRIDKLADFAIYIFLPFFWAFVFFSLRKNSPRKKLWLAVALIYPVVLLVGFTISQAIFTNPLHCILIFIPYFVGVALGSLFSVSKNLHWILVPILPLLTYSAVIFWDVYPPVFYPFAEIVDEPMQDVELKIAQNADYEIEMILEDAWWNDTRIIAVRERNDSVFYRAAYRMCSAENIDDEGYKHRIKPNIDSVQWTLLSPEKSLIAKSLKNSIEKYKQEYHSDLVWDGYSVDVSLKDYKRKTSRRLDLSNASILGMQGAMAIEKMMLDLMPPRETFTTLSYDKVSKKCAEIENARIQQIEASRNSK
;
A
#
# COMPACT_ATOMS: atom_id res chain seq x y z
N MET A 1 20.56 -13.62 9.25
CA MET A 1 20.66 -12.25 8.66
C MET A 1 19.29 -11.62 8.42
N VAL A 2 18.22 -12.41 8.21
CA VAL A 2 16.83 -11.93 8.01
C VAL A 2 16.21 -11.36 9.29
N GLU A 3 16.40 -11.99 10.46
CA GLU A 3 15.81 -11.54 11.73
C GLU A 3 16.32 -10.17 12.20
N THR A 4 17.61 -9.88 11.99
CA THR A 4 18.19 -8.56 12.31
C THR A 4 17.64 -7.45 11.42
N SER A 5 17.29 -7.75 10.17
CA SER A 5 16.68 -6.76 9.26
C SER A 5 15.23 -6.46 9.64
N GLN A 6 14.47 -7.47 10.07
CA GLN A 6 13.09 -7.31 10.54
C GLN A 6 13.04 -6.52 11.85
N PHE A 7 13.97 -6.76 12.79
CA PHE A 7 14.03 -6.01 14.04
C PHE A 7 14.37 -4.53 13.81
N LEU A 8 15.36 -4.23 12.97
CA LEU A 8 15.73 -2.86 12.63
C LEU A 8 14.63 -2.12 11.86
N TYR A 9 13.91 -2.83 10.97
CA TYR A 9 12.74 -2.31 10.29
C TYR A 9 11.61 -1.98 11.28
N GLN A 10 11.32 -2.86 12.23
CA GLN A 10 10.33 -2.62 13.28
C GLN A 10 10.69 -1.39 14.13
N LEU A 11 11.96 -1.26 14.52
CA LEU A 11 12.46 -0.13 15.31
C LEU A 11 12.40 1.19 14.55
N TRP A 12 12.79 1.19 13.27
CA TRP A 12 12.68 2.36 12.40
C TRP A 12 11.23 2.75 12.14
N ARG A 13 10.34 1.76 11.99
CA ARG A 13 8.89 1.97 11.85
C ARG A 13 8.31 2.60 13.11
N ASP A 14 8.60 2.05 14.28
CA ASP A 14 8.08 2.56 15.54
C ASP A 14 8.63 3.97 15.84
N PHE A 15 9.88 4.24 15.46
CA PHE A 15 10.51 5.57 15.53
C PHE A 15 9.90 6.58 14.56
N SER A 16 9.70 6.21 13.29
CA SER A 16 9.10 7.07 12.26
C SER A 16 7.62 7.35 12.55
N TYR A 17 6.91 6.35 13.08
CA TYR A 17 5.54 6.48 13.56
C TYR A 17 5.46 7.43 14.78
N TRP A 18 6.45 7.41 15.67
CA TRP A 18 6.58 8.37 16.77
C TRP A 18 6.88 9.78 16.28
N PHE A 19 7.81 9.96 15.32
CA PHE A 19 8.14 11.26 14.75
C PHE A 19 6.94 11.90 14.02
N CYS A 20 6.23 11.12 13.20
CA CYS A 20 5.01 11.57 12.53
C CYS A 20 3.89 11.96 13.53
N ARG A 21 3.87 11.36 14.72
CA ARG A 21 2.96 11.76 15.81
C ARG A 21 3.40 13.04 16.54
N ILE A 22 4.70 13.31 16.65
CA ILE A 22 5.23 14.53 17.28
C ILE A 22 4.86 15.76 16.43
N ASP A 23 4.96 15.66 15.10
CA ASP A 23 4.55 16.73 14.19
C ASP A 23 3.04 17.01 14.33
N LYS A 24 2.21 15.95 14.38
CA LYS A 24 0.76 16.08 14.61
C LYS A 24 0.41 16.68 15.98
N LEU A 25 1.20 16.37 17.02
CA LEU A 25 1.04 16.95 18.36
C LEU A 25 1.42 18.43 18.39
N ALA A 26 2.49 18.83 17.70
CA ALA A 26 2.89 20.22 17.56
C ALA A 26 1.83 21.02 16.77
N ASP A 27 1.33 20.45 15.67
CA ASP A 27 0.25 21.04 14.89
C ASP A 27 -1.03 21.19 15.70
N PHE A 28 -1.41 20.18 16.49
CA PHE A 28 -2.53 20.27 17.41
C PHE A 28 -2.34 21.38 18.44
N ALA A 29 -1.15 21.45 19.06
CA ALA A 29 -0.85 22.47 20.06
C ALA A 29 -0.97 23.89 19.46
N ILE A 30 -0.42 24.10 18.28
CA ILE A 30 -0.32 25.41 17.63
C ILE A 30 -1.64 25.84 16.99
N TYR A 31 -2.34 24.93 16.31
CA TYR A 31 -3.50 25.28 15.48
C TYR A 31 -4.85 25.01 16.14
N ILE A 32 -4.90 24.23 17.23
CA ILE A 32 -6.16 23.89 17.90
C ILE A 32 -6.13 24.30 19.37
N PHE A 33 -5.13 23.87 20.13
CA PHE A 33 -5.07 24.12 21.57
C PHE A 33 -4.83 25.59 21.90
N LEU A 34 -3.75 26.19 21.38
CA LEU A 34 -3.40 27.59 21.67
C LEU A 34 -4.50 28.57 21.22
N PRO A 35 -5.08 28.43 20.00
CA PRO A 35 -6.16 29.31 19.55
C PRO A 35 -7.37 29.29 20.46
N PHE A 36 -7.79 28.09 20.87
CA PHE A 36 -8.88 27.88 21.81
C PHE A 36 -8.56 28.46 23.19
N PHE A 37 -7.39 28.11 23.74
CA PHE A 37 -6.98 28.48 25.10
C PHE A 37 -6.88 30.00 25.26
N TRP A 38 -6.19 30.67 24.34
CA TRP A 38 -6.01 32.12 24.42
C TRP A 38 -7.31 32.88 24.17
N ALA A 39 -8.16 32.41 23.25
CA ALA A 39 -9.50 32.97 23.07
C ALA A 39 -10.33 32.89 24.35
N PHE A 40 -10.33 31.72 25.02
CA PHE A 40 -11.00 31.54 26.30
C PHE A 40 -10.45 32.50 27.35
N VAL A 41 -9.12 32.59 27.51
CA VAL A 41 -8.47 33.45 28.51
C VAL A 41 -8.81 34.92 28.27
N PHE A 42 -8.66 35.44 27.06
CA PHE A 42 -8.90 36.86 26.78
C PHE A 42 -10.35 37.27 27.01
N PHE A 43 -11.31 36.45 26.59
CA PHE A 43 -12.74 36.75 26.80
C PHE A 43 -13.17 36.56 28.25
N SER A 44 -12.59 35.60 28.97
CA SER A 44 -12.84 35.42 30.40
C SER A 44 -12.26 36.57 31.24
N LEU A 45 -11.07 37.07 30.89
CA LEU A 45 -10.44 38.24 31.53
C LEU A 45 -11.16 39.54 31.19
N ARG A 46 -11.69 39.70 29.98
CA ARG A 46 -12.52 40.85 29.59
C ARG A 46 -13.72 41.03 30.54
N LYS A 47 -14.33 39.94 31.00
CA LYS A 47 -15.51 39.99 31.89
C LYS A 47 -15.18 40.46 33.31
N ASN A 48 -14.00 40.07 33.82
CA ASN A 48 -13.66 40.20 35.24
C ASN A 48 -12.56 41.23 35.53
N SER A 49 -11.92 41.81 34.51
CA SER A 49 -10.79 42.74 34.68
C SER A 49 -11.20 44.21 34.51
N PRO A 50 -10.61 45.14 35.28
CA PRO A 50 -10.76 46.59 35.04
C PRO A 50 -10.23 47.00 33.66
N ARG A 51 -9.33 46.22 33.05
CA ARG A 51 -8.73 46.47 31.72
C ARG A 51 -9.50 45.82 30.57
N LYS A 52 -10.82 45.72 30.69
CA LYS A 52 -11.72 45.08 29.71
C LYS A 52 -11.54 45.51 28.25
N LYS A 53 -11.21 46.79 27.98
CA LYS A 53 -10.91 47.29 26.62
C LYS A 53 -9.60 46.69 26.05
N LEU A 54 -8.58 46.53 26.88
CA LEU A 54 -7.29 45.94 26.48
C LEU A 54 -7.46 44.48 26.10
N TRP A 55 -8.15 43.70 26.93
CA TRP A 55 -8.39 42.27 26.66
C TRP A 55 -9.22 42.04 25.40
N LEU A 56 -10.19 42.91 25.13
CA LEU A 56 -10.94 42.88 23.87
C LEU A 56 -10.03 43.18 22.67
N ALA A 57 -9.17 44.19 22.76
CA ALA A 57 -8.23 44.52 21.68
C ALA A 57 -7.26 43.37 21.39
N VAL A 58 -6.66 42.77 22.43
CA VAL A 58 -5.78 41.60 22.28
C VAL A 58 -6.53 40.42 21.67
N ALA A 59 -7.76 40.17 22.10
CA ALA A 59 -8.58 39.10 21.55
C ALA A 59 -8.87 39.29 20.06
N LEU A 60 -9.15 40.53 19.61
CA LEU A 60 -9.43 40.84 18.21
C LEU A 60 -8.18 40.80 17.31
N ILE A 61 -7.00 41.10 17.86
CA ILE A 61 -5.72 41.05 17.13
C ILE A 61 -5.25 39.59 16.95
N TYR A 62 -5.54 38.73 17.92
CA TYR A 62 -5.01 37.37 17.93
C TYR A 62 -5.40 36.50 16.71
N PRO A 63 -6.64 36.52 16.17
CA PRO A 63 -6.99 35.88 14.90
C PRO A 63 -6.12 36.31 13.72
N VAL A 64 -5.74 37.58 13.66
CA VAL A 64 -4.87 38.12 12.60
C VAL A 64 -3.46 37.54 12.74
N VAL A 65 -2.94 37.44 13.98
CA VAL A 65 -1.65 36.81 14.26
C VAL A 65 -1.65 35.33 13.89
N LEU A 66 -2.73 34.61 14.21
CA LEU A 66 -2.90 33.21 13.81
C LEU A 66 -2.94 33.05 12.30
N LEU A 67 -3.68 33.92 11.60
CA LEU A 67 -3.76 33.90 10.14
C LEU A 67 -2.39 34.15 9.49
N VAL A 68 -1.67 35.18 9.95
CA VAL A 68 -0.34 35.51 9.42
C VAL A 68 0.64 34.37 9.72
N GLY A 69 0.68 33.86 10.95
CA GLY A 69 1.54 32.72 11.32
C GLY A 69 1.22 31.47 10.49
N PHE A 70 -0.06 31.18 10.27
CA PHE A 70 -0.51 30.07 9.43
C PHE A 70 -0.10 30.26 7.97
N THR A 71 -0.32 31.44 7.38
CA THR A 71 0.08 31.72 5.99
C THR A 71 1.59 31.64 5.77
N ILE A 72 2.40 32.04 6.75
CA ILE A 72 3.86 31.90 6.70
C ILE A 72 4.27 30.42 6.79
N SER A 73 3.61 29.63 7.65
CA SER A 73 3.87 28.19 7.77
C SER A 73 3.35 27.37 6.57
N GLN A 74 2.32 27.85 5.87
CA GLN A 74 1.58 27.12 4.84
C GLN A 74 1.85 27.61 3.42
N ALA A 75 2.85 28.47 3.21
CA ALA A 75 3.38 28.78 1.87
C ALA A 75 3.90 27.54 1.09
N ILE A 76 3.79 26.35 1.69
CA ILE A 76 4.16 25.02 1.17
C ILE A 76 2.90 24.15 0.85
N PHE A 77 1.69 24.49 1.31
CA PHE A 77 0.48 23.66 1.16
C PHE A 77 -0.69 24.42 0.49
N THR A 78 -1.41 23.73 -0.41
CA THR A 78 -2.24 24.32 -1.48
C THR A 78 -3.73 24.48 -1.19
N ASN A 79 -4.24 24.19 0.02
CA ASN A 79 -5.69 24.10 0.25
C ASN A 79 -6.26 25.19 1.20
N PRO A 80 -7.01 26.19 0.68
CA PRO A 80 -7.55 27.31 1.47
C PRO A 80 -8.63 26.92 2.50
N LEU A 81 -9.21 25.71 2.41
CA LEU A 81 -10.20 25.22 3.38
C LEU A 81 -9.60 25.08 4.80
N HIS A 82 -8.30 24.79 4.91
CA HIS A 82 -7.62 24.64 6.20
C HIS A 82 -7.51 25.97 6.96
N CYS A 83 -7.43 27.09 6.24
CA CYS A 83 -7.42 28.44 6.84
C CYS A 83 -8.73 28.79 7.54
N ILE A 84 -9.86 28.20 7.13
CA ILE A 84 -11.17 28.47 7.75
C ILE A 84 -11.33 27.63 9.02
N LEU A 85 -10.81 26.40 9.01
CA LEU A 85 -10.95 25.45 10.13
C LEU A 85 -10.18 25.89 11.39
N ILE A 86 -9.06 26.61 11.25
CA ILE A 86 -8.28 27.13 12.40
C ILE A 86 -9.06 28.15 13.26
N PHE A 87 -10.06 28.82 12.69
CA PHE A 87 -10.86 29.80 13.43
C PHE A 87 -11.96 29.14 14.27
N ILE A 88 -12.34 27.90 13.97
CA ILE A 88 -13.40 27.19 14.71
C ILE A 88 -12.99 27.03 16.19
N PRO A 89 -11.80 26.50 16.55
CA PRO A 89 -11.34 26.44 17.94
C PRO A 89 -11.30 27.81 18.63
N TYR A 90 -10.87 28.84 17.91
CA TYR A 90 -10.85 30.22 18.43
C TYR A 90 -12.27 30.69 18.80
N PHE A 91 -13.25 30.60 17.90
CA PHE A 91 -14.62 31.04 18.17
C PHE A 91 -15.31 30.24 19.27
N VAL A 92 -15.03 28.94 19.36
CA VAL A 92 -15.51 28.12 20.49
C VAL A 92 -14.90 28.61 21.80
N GLY A 93 -13.59 28.91 21.83
CA GLY A 93 -12.93 29.51 22.99
C GLY A 93 -13.53 30.87 23.38
N VAL A 94 -13.86 31.73 22.40
CA VAL A 94 -14.56 33.00 22.62
C VAL A 94 -15.93 32.78 23.27
N ALA A 95 -16.73 31.86 22.72
CA ALA A 95 -18.06 31.55 23.23
C ALA A 95 -17.99 31.07 24.69
N LEU A 96 -17.12 30.10 24.97
CA LEU A 96 -16.93 29.57 26.33
C LEU A 96 -16.40 30.65 27.29
N GLY A 97 -15.42 31.46 26.87
CA GLY A 97 -14.87 32.52 27.71
C GLY A 97 -15.86 33.65 27.99
N SER A 98 -16.86 33.85 27.13
CA SER A 98 -17.94 34.81 27.35
C SER A 98 -18.99 34.30 28.35
N LEU A 99 -19.29 32.99 28.29
CA LEU A 99 -20.31 32.34 29.12
C LEU A 99 -19.79 32.12 30.55
N PHE A 100 -18.57 31.62 30.70
CA PHE A 100 -18.02 31.21 32.01
C PHE A 100 -17.28 32.35 32.74
N SER A 101 -17.25 32.28 34.08
CA SER A 101 -16.54 33.25 34.94
C SER A 101 -15.25 32.64 35.50
N VAL A 102 -14.16 33.41 35.45
CA VAL A 102 -12.80 33.01 35.88
C VAL A 102 -12.72 32.54 37.34
N SER A 103 -13.68 32.93 38.18
CA SER A 103 -13.67 32.70 39.64
C SER A 103 -13.87 31.24 40.06
N LYS A 104 -14.26 30.33 39.15
CA LYS A 104 -14.53 28.93 39.46
C LYS A 104 -13.41 28.05 38.94
N ASN A 105 -12.56 27.54 39.85
CA ASN A 105 -11.38 26.71 39.59
C ASN A 105 -11.62 25.53 38.62
N LEU A 106 -12.84 24.97 38.58
CA LEU A 106 -13.20 23.86 37.70
C LEU A 106 -13.09 24.20 36.19
N HIS A 107 -13.33 25.46 35.79
CA HIS A 107 -13.27 25.84 34.37
C HIS A 107 -11.84 25.84 33.85
N TRP A 108 -10.87 26.17 34.69
CA TRP A 108 -9.45 26.12 34.35
C TRP A 108 -8.95 24.70 34.08
N ILE A 109 -9.65 23.68 34.59
CA ILE A 109 -9.36 22.27 34.33
C ILE A 109 -10.10 21.78 33.08
N LEU A 110 -11.34 22.22 32.85
CA LEU A 110 -12.13 21.83 31.67
C LEU A 110 -11.58 22.40 30.36
N VAL A 111 -10.98 23.59 30.40
CA VAL A 111 -10.43 24.28 29.24
C VAL A 111 -9.28 23.52 28.57
N PRO A 112 -8.28 22.95 29.27
CA PRO A 112 -7.27 22.11 28.62
C PRO A 112 -7.78 20.70 28.28
N ILE A 113 -8.74 20.16 29.04
CA ILE A 113 -9.27 18.81 28.81
C ILE A 113 -10.12 18.76 27.53
N LEU A 114 -10.95 19.76 27.25
CA LEU A 114 -11.88 19.72 26.12
C LEU A 114 -11.16 19.63 24.76
N PRO A 115 -10.14 20.47 24.45
CA PRO A 115 -9.35 20.34 23.23
C PRO A 115 -8.61 19.00 23.16
N LEU A 116 -8.11 18.51 24.28
CA LEU A 116 -7.37 17.24 24.34
C LEU A 116 -8.28 16.03 24.09
N LEU A 117 -9.51 16.06 24.60
CA LEU A 117 -10.54 15.05 24.30
C LEU A 117 -10.98 15.11 22.83
N THR A 118 -11.19 16.31 22.28
CA THR A 118 -11.53 16.45 20.86
C THR A 118 -10.38 15.97 19.96
N TYR A 119 -9.13 16.24 20.34
CA TYR A 119 -7.97 15.73 19.62
C TYR A 119 -7.83 14.23 19.72
N SER A 120 -8.01 13.69 20.92
CA SER A 120 -8.01 12.23 21.13
C SER A 120 -9.10 11.56 20.31
N ALA A 121 -10.29 12.16 20.22
CA ALA A 121 -11.39 11.67 19.40
C ALA A 121 -11.07 11.78 17.89
N VAL A 122 -10.45 12.86 17.43
CA VAL A 122 -10.04 13.03 16.02
C VAL A 122 -8.91 12.07 15.67
N ILE A 123 -7.87 11.93 16.49
CA ILE A 123 -6.81 10.93 16.26
C ILE A 123 -7.42 9.53 16.26
N PHE A 124 -8.28 9.22 17.23
CA PHE A 124 -8.95 7.94 17.26
C PHE A 124 -9.76 7.73 15.97
N TRP A 125 -10.46 8.75 15.47
CA TRP A 125 -11.19 8.64 14.21
C TRP A 125 -10.29 8.52 12.96
N ASP A 126 -9.16 9.23 12.92
CA ASP A 126 -8.21 9.20 11.79
C ASP A 126 -7.33 7.94 11.79
N VAL A 127 -7.08 7.36 12.96
CA VAL A 127 -6.18 6.21 13.13
C VAL A 127 -6.95 4.89 13.20
N TYR A 128 -8.23 4.89 13.58
CA TYR A 128 -8.95 3.69 14.02
C TYR A 128 -9.98 3.07 13.08
N PRO A 129 -10.18 3.53 11.83
CA PRO A 129 -10.20 2.57 10.76
C PRO A 129 -8.75 2.44 10.31
N PRO A 130 -8.05 1.33 10.62
CA PRO A 130 -6.88 0.96 9.83
C PRO A 130 -7.32 1.10 8.38
N VAL A 131 -6.60 1.90 7.58
CA VAL A 131 -6.88 1.95 6.15
C VAL A 131 -6.58 0.54 5.65
N PHE A 132 -7.63 -0.25 5.48
CA PHE A 132 -7.55 -1.62 5.00
C PHE A 132 -7.48 -1.53 3.48
N TYR A 133 -6.34 -1.93 2.93
CA TYR A 133 -6.16 -2.03 1.50
C TYR A 133 -6.67 -3.40 1.03
N PRO A 134 -7.37 -3.46 -0.11
CA PRO A 134 -7.76 -4.73 -0.70
C PRO A 134 -6.50 -5.52 -1.08
N PHE A 135 -6.38 -6.75 -0.57
CA PHE A 135 -5.32 -7.68 -0.92
C PHE A 135 -5.78 -8.64 -2.02
N ALA A 136 -4.99 -8.81 -3.08
CA ALA A 136 -5.35 -9.60 -4.25
C ALA A 136 -6.58 -9.08 -4.97
N GLU A 137 -6.39 -7.98 -5.70
CA GLU A 137 -7.44 -7.40 -6.55
C GLU A 137 -8.01 -8.48 -7.48
N ILE A 138 -9.33 -8.67 -7.40
CA ILE A 138 -10.08 -9.60 -8.23
C ILE A 138 -10.50 -8.86 -9.50
N VAL A 139 -9.85 -9.18 -10.62
CA VAL A 139 -10.20 -8.61 -11.92
C VAL A 139 -10.86 -9.70 -12.77
N ASP A 140 -12.17 -9.58 -12.97
CA ASP A 140 -12.97 -10.47 -13.81
C ASP A 140 -13.29 -9.81 -15.15
N GLU A 141 -12.90 -10.45 -16.25
CA GLU A 141 -13.07 -9.93 -17.60
C GLU A 141 -13.68 -10.98 -18.55
N PRO A 142 -14.51 -10.57 -19.53
CA PRO A 142 -14.92 -11.47 -20.59
C PRO A 142 -13.70 -11.83 -21.46
N MET A 143 -13.57 -13.10 -21.83
CA MET A 143 -12.46 -13.52 -22.69
C MET A 143 -12.63 -13.02 -24.12
N GLN A 144 -11.50 -12.76 -24.78
CA GLN A 144 -11.50 -12.34 -26.18
C GLN A 144 -11.71 -13.53 -27.13
N ASP A 145 -12.31 -13.27 -28.30
CA ASP A 145 -12.59 -14.31 -29.31
C ASP A 145 -11.33 -15.05 -29.78
N VAL A 146 -10.18 -14.38 -29.78
CA VAL A 146 -8.90 -14.98 -30.14
C VAL A 146 -8.50 -16.06 -29.14
N GLU A 147 -8.66 -15.81 -27.84
CA GLU A 147 -8.34 -16.77 -26.78
C GLU A 147 -9.27 -17.99 -26.84
N LEU A 148 -10.55 -17.77 -27.11
CA LEU A 148 -11.54 -18.84 -27.30
C LEU A 148 -11.17 -19.77 -28.48
N LYS A 149 -10.63 -19.22 -29.57
CA LYS A 149 -10.18 -20.01 -30.73
C LYS A 149 -8.92 -20.82 -30.44
N ILE A 150 -8.03 -20.32 -29.57
CA ILE A 150 -6.76 -20.97 -29.22
C ILE A 150 -6.95 -22.05 -28.14
N ALA A 151 -8.09 -22.08 -27.46
CA ALA A 151 -8.38 -22.98 -26.33
C ALA A 151 -8.23 -24.49 -26.64
N GLN A 152 -8.22 -24.94 -27.90
CA GLN A 152 -8.03 -26.34 -28.29
C GLN A 152 -8.96 -27.33 -27.54
N ASN A 153 -10.23 -26.95 -27.32
CA ASN A 153 -11.22 -27.71 -26.54
C ASN A 153 -10.84 -27.92 -25.06
N ALA A 154 -10.01 -27.06 -24.48
CA ALA A 154 -9.75 -27.06 -23.05
C ALA A 154 -10.98 -26.61 -22.24
N ASP A 155 -11.10 -27.15 -21.04
CA ASP A 155 -12.13 -26.75 -20.09
C ASP A 155 -11.74 -25.45 -19.38
N TYR A 156 -10.49 -25.39 -18.93
CA TYR A 156 -9.88 -24.19 -18.35
C TYR A 156 -8.36 -24.22 -18.48
N GLU A 157 -7.74 -23.06 -18.27
CA GLU A 157 -6.30 -22.90 -18.12
C GLU A 157 -6.00 -21.97 -16.93
N ILE A 158 -5.04 -22.37 -16.09
CA ILE A 158 -4.50 -21.55 -15.01
C ILE A 158 -3.06 -21.23 -15.37
N GLU A 159 -2.73 -19.96 -15.53
CA GLU A 159 -1.36 -19.46 -15.60
C GLU A 159 -0.98 -18.85 -14.25
N MET A 160 0.19 -19.18 -13.75
CA MET A 160 0.80 -18.49 -12.61
C MET A 160 2.21 -18.06 -12.93
N ILE A 161 2.54 -16.85 -12.51
CA ILE A 161 3.85 -16.23 -12.60
C ILE A 161 4.36 -15.99 -11.18
N LEU A 162 5.50 -16.56 -10.85
CA LEU A 162 6.21 -16.36 -9.58
C LEU A 162 7.52 -15.65 -9.85
N GLU A 163 7.71 -14.51 -9.18
CA GLU A 163 8.80 -13.57 -9.40
C GLU A 163 9.43 -13.17 -8.07
N ASP A 164 10.75 -12.98 -8.03
CA ASP A 164 11.37 -12.24 -6.93
C ASP A 164 11.07 -10.74 -7.05
N ALA A 165 11.38 -9.98 -5.98
CA ALA A 165 11.10 -8.55 -5.90
C ALA A 165 11.69 -7.69 -7.02
N TRP A 166 12.68 -8.23 -7.72
CA TRP A 166 13.43 -7.53 -8.75
C TRP A 166 13.27 -8.13 -10.13
N TRP A 167 12.39 -9.13 -10.29
CA TRP A 167 12.17 -9.87 -11.54
C TRP A 167 13.45 -10.48 -12.14
N ASN A 168 14.45 -10.76 -11.29
CA ASN A 168 15.68 -11.44 -11.69
C ASN A 168 15.42 -12.94 -11.91
N ASP A 169 14.47 -13.53 -11.17
CA ASP A 169 14.12 -14.95 -11.20
C ASP A 169 12.61 -15.11 -11.41
N THR A 170 12.21 -15.32 -12.66
CA THR A 170 10.80 -15.50 -13.04
C THR A 170 10.54 -16.94 -13.44
N ARG A 171 9.55 -17.55 -12.79
CA ARG A 171 9.06 -18.88 -13.11
C ARG A 171 7.59 -18.79 -13.47
N ILE A 172 7.21 -19.43 -14.57
CA ILE A 172 5.81 -19.53 -14.99
C ILE A 172 5.43 -20.99 -15.04
N ILE A 173 4.25 -21.30 -14.54
CA ILE A 173 3.58 -22.58 -14.78
C ILE A 173 2.21 -22.30 -15.37
N ALA A 174 1.85 -23.04 -16.41
CA ALA A 174 0.49 -23.08 -16.91
C ALA A 174 -0.05 -24.50 -16.78
N VAL A 175 -1.29 -24.63 -16.32
CA VAL A 175 -1.99 -25.88 -16.13
C VAL A 175 -3.29 -25.84 -16.91
N ARG A 176 -3.59 -26.88 -17.68
CA ARG A 176 -4.75 -26.93 -18.57
C ARG A 176 -5.46 -28.26 -18.42
N GLU A 177 -6.77 -28.22 -18.21
CA GLU A 177 -7.60 -29.43 -18.24
C GLU A 177 -8.27 -29.58 -19.62
N ARG A 178 -8.22 -30.80 -20.17
CA ARG A 178 -8.90 -31.18 -21.41
C ARG A 178 -9.41 -32.61 -21.30
N ASN A 179 -10.72 -32.81 -21.43
CA ASN A 179 -11.36 -34.13 -21.41
C ASN A 179 -10.89 -34.98 -20.21
N ASP A 180 -11.04 -34.44 -19.00
CA ASP A 180 -10.66 -35.04 -17.71
C ASP A 180 -9.14 -35.28 -17.48
N SER A 181 -8.30 -34.97 -18.47
CA SER A 181 -6.85 -35.03 -18.36
C SER A 181 -6.27 -33.66 -18.07
N VAL A 182 -5.37 -33.56 -17.10
CA VAL A 182 -4.72 -32.30 -16.73
C VAL A 182 -3.27 -32.32 -17.22
N PHE A 183 -2.90 -31.27 -17.93
CA PHE A 183 -1.57 -31.06 -18.48
C PHE A 183 -0.94 -29.83 -17.83
N TYR A 184 0.39 -29.81 -17.78
CA TYR A 184 1.14 -28.63 -17.36
C TYR A 184 2.27 -28.33 -18.33
N ARG A 185 2.71 -27.08 -18.32
CA ARG A 185 3.96 -26.61 -18.93
C ARG A 185 4.57 -25.60 -17.98
N ALA A 186 5.89 -25.53 -17.95
CA ALA A 186 6.59 -24.56 -17.12
C ALA A 186 7.73 -23.91 -17.89
N ALA A 187 7.93 -22.63 -17.66
CA ALA A 187 8.98 -21.84 -18.27
C ALA A 187 9.75 -21.08 -17.19
N TYR A 188 11.00 -20.76 -17.49
CA TYR A 188 11.86 -19.97 -16.63
C TYR A 188 12.54 -18.89 -17.45
N ARG A 189 12.64 -17.71 -16.87
CA ARG A 189 13.43 -16.61 -17.40
C ARG A 189 14.22 -15.95 -16.29
N MET A 190 15.49 -15.73 -16.60
CA MET A 190 16.38 -14.94 -15.79
C MET A 190 16.39 -13.51 -16.32
N CYS A 191 16.40 -12.51 -15.43
CA CYS A 191 16.41 -11.09 -15.77
C CYS A 191 15.22 -10.69 -16.66
N SER A 192 14.00 -10.88 -16.14
CA SER A 192 12.75 -10.61 -16.86
C SER A 192 12.35 -9.13 -16.89
N ALA A 193 13.02 -8.29 -16.11
CA ALA A 193 12.92 -6.84 -16.24
C ALA A 193 13.59 -6.39 -17.54
N GLU A 194 12.88 -5.66 -18.41
CA GLU A 194 13.49 -4.96 -19.53
C GLU A 194 12.91 -3.56 -19.68
N ASN A 195 13.75 -2.60 -20.08
CA ASN A 195 13.41 -1.22 -20.40
C ASN A 195 12.77 -0.46 -19.24
N ILE A 196 13.55 0.43 -18.63
CA ILE A 196 13.00 1.61 -17.96
C ILE A 196 12.47 2.49 -19.10
N ASP A 197 11.16 2.67 -19.20
CA ASP A 197 10.62 3.71 -20.08
C ASP A 197 11.11 5.11 -19.65
N ASP A 198 10.89 6.14 -20.46
CA ASP A 198 11.32 7.50 -20.10
C ASP A 198 10.68 8.00 -18.78
N GLU A 199 9.70 7.27 -18.24
CA GLU A 199 9.00 7.53 -16.98
C GLU A 199 9.58 6.76 -15.77
N GLY A 200 10.57 5.88 -15.97
CA GLY A 200 11.20 5.16 -14.86
C GLY A 200 10.69 3.73 -14.62
N TYR A 201 9.72 3.24 -15.40
CA TYR A 201 9.07 1.95 -15.18
C TYR A 201 9.71 0.82 -15.98
N LYS A 202 10.04 -0.28 -15.30
CA LYS A 202 10.52 -1.52 -15.93
C LYS A 202 9.37 -2.25 -16.61
N HIS A 203 9.42 -2.43 -17.93
CA HIS A 203 8.48 -3.31 -18.60
C HIS A 203 8.77 -4.78 -18.26
N ARG A 204 7.71 -5.54 -17.93
CA ARG A 204 7.81 -6.96 -17.62
C ARG A 204 7.81 -7.78 -18.91
N ILE A 205 8.89 -8.52 -19.19
CA ILE A 205 8.83 -9.51 -20.26
C ILE A 205 8.54 -10.88 -19.70
N LYS A 206 7.30 -11.34 -19.94
CA LYS A 206 6.92 -12.71 -19.63
C LYS A 206 7.75 -13.71 -20.45
N PRO A 207 8.31 -14.77 -19.85
CA PRO A 207 8.85 -15.89 -20.62
C PRO A 207 7.84 -16.40 -21.64
N ASN A 208 8.30 -16.72 -22.85
CA ASN A 208 7.44 -17.35 -23.86
C ASN A 208 7.16 -18.80 -23.44
N ILE A 209 6.03 -19.02 -22.78
CA ILE A 209 5.58 -20.34 -22.37
C ILE A 209 4.93 -21.13 -23.52
N ASP A 210 4.58 -20.46 -24.62
CA ASP A 210 3.94 -21.08 -25.79
C ASP A 210 4.86 -21.98 -26.60
N SER A 211 6.18 -21.80 -26.50
CA SER A 211 7.14 -22.73 -27.08
C SER A 211 7.37 -24.00 -26.25
N VAL A 212 6.83 -24.10 -25.03
CA VAL A 212 7.04 -25.25 -24.14
C VAL A 212 5.96 -26.31 -24.35
N GLN A 213 6.39 -27.57 -24.51
CA GLN A 213 5.48 -28.70 -24.70
C GLN A 213 4.66 -29.00 -23.44
N TRP A 214 3.36 -29.25 -23.63
CA TRP A 214 2.46 -29.73 -22.59
C TRP A 214 2.80 -31.16 -22.16
N THR A 215 2.89 -31.37 -20.85
CA THR A 215 3.21 -32.65 -20.22
C THR A 215 2.02 -33.08 -19.35
N LEU A 216 1.67 -34.36 -19.38
CA LEU A 216 0.56 -34.91 -18.58
C LEU A 216 0.94 -34.90 -17.09
N LEU A 217 0.04 -34.39 -16.22
CA LEU A 217 0.22 -34.47 -14.78
C LEU A 217 -0.12 -35.86 -14.25
N SER A 218 0.53 -36.23 -13.14
CA SER A 218 0.14 -37.42 -12.38
C SER A 218 -1.29 -37.28 -11.83
N PRO A 219 -2.00 -38.37 -11.51
CA PRO A 219 -3.34 -38.30 -10.92
C PRO A 219 -3.38 -37.46 -9.63
N GLU A 220 -2.34 -37.60 -8.77
CA GLU A 220 -2.22 -36.82 -7.54
C GLU A 220 -2.09 -35.31 -7.81
N LYS A 221 -1.17 -34.90 -8.71
CA LYS A 221 -1.03 -33.48 -9.08
C LYS A 221 -2.26 -32.95 -9.83
N SER A 222 -2.95 -33.80 -10.57
CA SER A 222 -4.20 -33.43 -11.24
C SER A 222 -5.29 -33.06 -10.22
N LEU A 223 -5.37 -33.73 -9.08
CA LEU A 223 -6.28 -33.35 -7.99
C LEU A 223 -5.93 -31.99 -7.39
N ILE A 224 -4.63 -31.70 -7.20
CA ILE A 224 -4.16 -30.39 -6.73
C ILE A 224 -4.57 -29.29 -7.72
N ALA A 225 -4.37 -29.51 -9.02
CA ALA A 225 -4.77 -28.56 -10.07
C ALA A 225 -6.27 -28.26 -10.08
N LYS A 226 -7.11 -29.28 -9.86
CA LYS A 226 -8.58 -29.12 -9.75
C LYS A 226 -8.98 -28.38 -8.47
N SER A 227 -8.32 -28.68 -7.35
CA SER A 227 -8.52 -27.96 -6.08
C SER A 227 -8.10 -26.49 -6.18
N LEU A 228 -7.00 -26.23 -6.88
CA LEU A 228 -6.50 -24.89 -7.16
C LEU A 228 -7.51 -24.07 -7.96
N LYS A 229 -8.07 -24.61 -9.06
CA LYS A 229 -9.16 -23.94 -9.80
C LYS A 229 -10.29 -23.52 -8.87
N ASN A 230 -10.80 -24.46 -8.09
CA ASN A 230 -11.90 -24.21 -7.17
C ASN A 230 -11.57 -23.13 -6.14
N SER A 231 -10.32 -23.06 -5.69
CA SER A 231 -9.87 -22.05 -4.72
C SER A 231 -9.79 -20.66 -5.35
N ILE A 232 -9.33 -20.54 -6.60
CA ILE A 232 -9.32 -19.28 -7.35
C ILE A 232 -10.77 -18.80 -7.63
N GLU A 233 -11.67 -19.69 -8.02
CA GLU A 233 -13.07 -19.35 -8.28
C GLU A 233 -13.82 -18.89 -7.02
N LYS A 234 -13.50 -19.49 -5.87
CA LYS A 234 -14.12 -19.18 -4.58
C LYS A 234 -13.39 -18.10 -3.79
N TYR A 235 -12.25 -17.62 -4.28
CA TYR A 235 -11.47 -16.59 -3.62
C TYR A 235 -12.32 -15.35 -3.38
N LYS A 236 -12.20 -14.79 -2.18
CA LYS A 236 -12.86 -13.56 -1.78
C LYS A 236 -11.77 -12.57 -1.40
N GLN A 237 -11.98 -11.31 -1.77
CA GLN A 237 -11.08 -10.21 -1.46
C GLN A 237 -10.70 -10.24 0.03
N GLU A 238 -9.42 -10.40 0.31
CA GLU A 238 -8.86 -10.23 1.65
C GLU A 238 -8.44 -8.77 1.84
N TYR A 239 -8.17 -8.37 3.08
CA TYR A 239 -7.83 -6.99 3.42
C TYR A 239 -6.67 -6.96 4.41
N HIS A 240 -5.78 -6.00 4.26
CA HIS A 240 -4.60 -5.83 5.12
C HIS A 240 -4.36 -4.34 5.43
N SER A 241 -3.70 -4.05 6.56
CA SER A 241 -3.37 -2.68 6.97
C SER A 241 -1.99 -2.21 6.51
N ASP A 242 -1.16 -3.12 6.01
CA ASP A 242 0.28 -2.92 5.91
C ASP A 242 0.74 -2.80 4.46
N LEU A 243 1.45 -1.73 4.08
CA LEU A 243 2.04 -1.64 2.74
C LEU A 243 3.37 -2.40 2.68
N VAL A 244 3.45 -3.40 1.79
CA VAL A 244 4.69 -4.12 1.51
C VAL A 244 5.24 -3.63 0.17
N TRP A 245 6.34 -2.88 0.24
CA TRP A 245 7.01 -2.28 -0.92
C TRP A 245 8.02 -3.19 -1.60
N ASP A 246 8.51 -4.19 -0.89
CA ASP A 246 9.57 -5.11 -1.34
C ASP A 246 9.20 -6.54 -0.95
N GLY A 247 9.28 -7.45 -1.92
CA GLY A 247 9.02 -8.87 -1.74
C GLY A 247 8.61 -9.56 -3.03
N TYR A 248 8.26 -10.83 -2.96
CA TYR A 248 8.00 -11.65 -4.14
C TYR A 248 6.62 -11.34 -4.73
N SER A 249 6.51 -11.50 -6.05
CA SER A 249 5.29 -11.27 -6.81
C SER A 249 4.71 -12.59 -7.29
N VAL A 250 3.39 -12.75 -7.12
CA VAL A 250 2.63 -13.92 -7.58
C VAL A 250 1.39 -13.47 -8.33
N ASP A 251 1.44 -13.55 -9.65
CA ASP A 251 0.29 -13.26 -10.50
C ASP A 251 -0.39 -14.57 -10.90
N VAL A 252 -1.71 -14.67 -10.72
CA VAL A 252 -2.53 -15.82 -11.14
C VAL A 252 -3.57 -15.38 -12.14
N SER A 253 -3.72 -16.14 -13.23
CA SER A 253 -4.81 -15.98 -14.18
C SER A 253 -5.52 -17.31 -14.39
N LEU A 254 -6.84 -17.33 -14.20
CA LEU A 254 -7.72 -18.43 -14.56
C LEU A 254 -8.57 -18.04 -15.77
N LYS A 255 -8.38 -18.76 -16.87
CA LYS A 255 -9.23 -18.70 -18.06
C LYS A 255 -10.21 -19.87 -18.03
N ASP A 256 -11.49 -19.60 -17.78
CA ASP A 256 -12.57 -20.60 -17.84
C ASP A 256 -13.23 -20.54 -19.22
N TYR A 257 -12.89 -21.51 -20.08
CA TYR A 257 -13.37 -21.54 -21.46
C TYR A 257 -14.84 -21.89 -21.58
N LYS A 258 -15.39 -22.64 -20.62
CA LYS A 258 -16.82 -22.98 -20.56
C LYS A 258 -17.67 -21.77 -20.20
N ARG A 259 -17.20 -20.97 -19.23
CA ARG A 259 -17.88 -19.75 -18.78
C ARG A 259 -17.53 -18.50 -19.60
N LYS A 260 -16.49 -18.58 -20.42
CA LYS A 260 -15.95 -17.48 -21.24
C LYS A 260 -15.46 -16.29 -20.42
N THR A 261 -14.88 -16.57 -19.26
CA THR A 261 -14.42 -15.57 -18.29
C THR A 261 -12.95 -15.77 -17.97
N SER A 262 -12.22 -14.68 -17.85
CA SER A 262 -10.87 -14.63 -17.29
C SER A 262 -10.93 -13.97 -15.92
N ARG A 263 -10.28 -14.58 -14.94
CA ARG A 263 -10.06 -14.00 -13.61
C ARG A 263 -8.58 -13.82 -13.39
N ARG A 264 -8.16 -12.64 -12.93
CA ARG A 264 -6.79 -12.38 -12.47
C ARG A 264 -6.77 -12.07 -10.98
N LEU A 265 -5.76 -12.56 -10.29
CA LEU A 265 -5.44 -12.28 -8.89
C LEU A 265 -3.96 -11.90 -8.77
N ASP A 266 -3.65 -10.80 -8.09
CA ASP A 266 -2.28 -10.41 -7.70
C ASP A 266 -2.04 -10.79 -6.23
N LEU A 267 -1.38 -11.91 -6.00
CA LEU A 267 -1.13 -12.48 -4.67
C LEU A 267 0.24 -12.09 -4.09
N SER A 268 0.86 -11.02 -4.60
CA SER A 268 2.18 -10.58 -4.16
C SER A 268 2.25 -10.40 -2.64
N ASN A 269 3.28 -10.96 -1.99
CA ASN A 269 3.51 -10.84 -0.55
C ASN A 269 2.42 -11.44 0.37
N ALA A 270 1.58 -12.36 -0.12
CA ALA A 270 0.51 -12.99 0.66
C ALA A 270 0.99 -13.58 1.99
N SER A 271 2.13 -14.29 1.98
CA SER A 271 2.70 -14.90 3.20
C SER A 271 3.21 -13.90 4.23
N ILE A 272 3.73 -12.75 3.78
CA ILE A 272 4.21 -11.67 4.66
C ILE A 272 3.03 -11.01 5.37
N LEU A 273 1.91 -10.85 4.65
CA LEU A 273 0.71 -10.20 5.14
C LEU A 273 -0.25 -11.16 5.87
N GLY A 274 0.01 -12.47 5.86
CA GLY A 274 -0.82 -13.46 6.55
C GLY A 274 -2.19 -13.70 5.90
N MET A 275 -2.29 -13.54 4.58
CA MET A 275 -3.52 -13.67 3.80
C MET A 275 -3.81 -15.15 3.53
N GLN A 276 -4.63 -15.78 4.38
CA GLN A 276 -4.81 -17.24 4.40
C GLN A 276 -5.33 -17.81 3.07
N GLY A 277 -6.26 -17.12 2.43
CA GLY A 277 -6.82 -17.55 1.15
C GLY A 277 -5.77 -17.52 0.05
N ALA A 278 -5.04 -16.42 -0.06
CA ALA A 278 -3.98 -16.25 -1.03
C ALA A 278 -2.81 -17.21 -0.79
N MET A 279 -2.38 -17.39 0.46
CA MET A 279 -1.33 -18.36 0.83
C MET A 279 -1.70 -19.80 0.46
N ALA A 280 -2.98 -20.18 0.58
CA ALA A 280 -3.43 -21.51 0.19
C ALA A 280 -3.33 -21.72 -1.33
N ILE A 281 -3.70 -20.71 -2.12
CA ILE A 281 -3.55 -20.72 -3.59
C ILE A 281 -2.08 -20.83 -3.96
N GLU A 282 -1.22 -19.99 -3.38
CA GLU A 282 0.23 -20.01 -3.59
C GLU A 282 0.83 -21.38 -3.27
N LYS A 283 0.46 -21.98 -2.13
CA LYS A 283 0.97 -23.30 -1.73
C LYS A 283 0.62 -24.39 -2.74
N MET A 284 -0.65 -24.51 -3.12
CA MET A 284 -1.07 -25.51 -4.12
C MET A 284 -0.33 -25.32 -5.45
N MET A 285 0.03 -24.09 -5.78
CA MET A 285 0.76 -23.79 -7.00
C MET A 285 2.24 -24.15 -6.90
N LEU A 286 2.88 -23.89 -5.76
CA LEU A 286 4.24 -24.36 -5.49
C LEU A 286 4.32 -25.90 -5.55
N ASP A 287 3.28 -26.61 -5.08
CA ASP A 287 3.20 -28.07 -5.18
C ASP A 287 3.11 -28.58 -6.64
N LEU A 288 2.54 -27.77 -7.54
CA LEU A 288 2.47 -28.06 -8.98
C LEU A 288 3.77 -27.69 -9.71
N MET A 289 4.44 -26.62 -9.26
CA MET A 289 5.64 -26.09 -9.90
C MET A 289 6.81 -27.08 -9.82
N PRO A 290 7.56 -27.29 -10.91
CA PRO A 290 8.81 -28.04 -10.83
C PRO A 290 9.81 -27.39 -9.88
N PRO A 291 10.68 -28.17 -9.21
CA PRO A 291 11.77 -27.63 -8.40
C PRO A 291 12.59 -26.63 -9.23
N ARG A 292 13.05 -25.54 -8.61
CA ARG A 292 13.77 -24.46 -9.30
C ARG A 292 15.03 -24.98 -10.02
N GLU A 293 15.66 -25.99 -9.44
CA GLU A 293 16.84 -26.69 -9.95
C GLU A 293 16.60 -27.34 -11.32
N THR A 294 15.34 -27.60 -11.68
CA THR A 294 14.95 -28.08 -13.01
C THR A 294 15.24 -27.04 -14.10
N PHE A 295 15.23 -25.76 -13.74
CA PHE A 295 15.38 -24.66 -14.69
C PHE A 295 16.78 -24.05 -14.68
N THR A 296 17.42 -23.98 -13.51
CA THR A 296 18.71 -23.31 -13.35
C THR A 296 19.52 -23.91 -12.22
N THR A 297 20.83 -24.00 -12.41
CA THR A 297 21.80 -24.42 -11.39
C THR A 297 22.38 -23.25 -10.58
N LEU A 298 22.04 -22.01 -10.96
CA LEU A 298 22.54 -20.81 -10.29
C LEU A 298 21.76 -20.55 -9.00
N SER A 299 22.44 -20.15 -7.93
CA SER A 299 21.79 -19.64 -6.72
C SER A 299 21.10 -18.30 -6.98
N TYR A 300 20.16 -17.91 -6.13
CA TYR A 300 19.48 -16.61 -6.21
C TYR A 300 20.46 -15.44 -6.27
N ASP A 301 21.48 -15.41 -5.39
CA ASP A 301 22.50 -14.35 -5.39
C ASP A 301 23.29 -14.28 -6.70
N LYS A 302 23.59 -15.42 -7.30
CA LYS A 302 24.30 -15.48 -8.59
C LYS A 302 23.43 -14.98 -9.74
N VAL A 303 22.14 -15.31 -9.71
CA VAL A 303 21.16 -14.78 -10.66
C VAL A 303 21.06 -13.27 -10.53
N SER A 304 20.86 -12.75 -9.32
CA SER A 304 20.77 -11.32 -9.06
C SER A 304 22.03 -10.58 -9.53
N LYS A 305 23.23 -11.08 -9.16
CA LYS A 305 24.50 -10.47 -9.59
C LYS A 305 24.62 -10.43 -11.11
N LYS A 306 24.28 -11.53 -11.79
CA LYS A 306 24.34 -11.61 -13.25
C LYS A 306 23.36 -10.64 -13.91
N CYS A 307 22.15 -10.48 -13.37
CA CYS A 307 21.18 -9.50 -13.87
C CYS A 307 21.67 -8.06 -13.66
N ALA A 308 22.26 -7.75 -12.50
CA ALA A 308 22.86 -6.45 -12.24
C ALA A 308 24.04 -6.14 -13.19
N GLU A 309 24.88 -7.12 -13.49
CA GLU A 309 25.98 -6.97 -14.46
C GLU A 309 25.46 -6.66 -15.87
N ILE A 310 24.41 -7.36 -16.32
CA ILE A 310 23.77 -7.12 -17.62
C ILE A 310 23.18 -5.70 -17.67
N GLU A 311 22.48 -5.29 -16.62
CA GLU A 311 21.87 -3.95 -16.55
C GLU A 311 22.94 -2.85 -16.55
N ASN A 312 24.01 -3.00 -15.76
CA ASN A 312 25.11 -2.05 -15.72
C ASN A 312 25.82 -1.92 -17.08
N ALA A 313 26.07 -3.04 -17.76
CA ALA A 313 26.67 -3.03 -19.09
C ALA A 313 25.78 -2.30 -20.10
N ARG A 314 24.46 -2.46 -19.99
CA ARG A 314 23.47 -1.77 -20.82
C ARG A 314 23.45 -0.27 -20.56
N ILE A 315 23.44 0.16 -19.29
CA ILE A 315 23.49 1.58 -18.92
C ILE A 315 24.74 2.25 -19.51
N GLN A 316 25.89 1.60 -19.40
CA GLN A 316 27.14 2.10 -19.98
C GLN A 316 27.07 2.25 -21.51
N GLN A 317 26.42 1.33 -22.22
CA GLN A 317 26.20 1.44 -23.67
C GLN A 317 25.30 2.64 -24.03
N ILE A 318 24.23 2.87 -23.26
CA ILE A 318 23.33 4.02 -23.46
C ILE A 318 24.08 5.32 -23.23
N GLU A 319 24.84 5.44 -22.14
CA GLU A 319 25.67 6.62 -21.83
C GLU A 319 26.72 6.88 -22.91
N ALA A 320 27.42 5.85 -23.37
CA ALA A 320 28.37 5.97 -24.47
C ALA A 320 27.70 6.46 -25.76
N SER A 321 26.50 5.97 -26.08
CA SER A 321 25.74 6.41 -27.25
C SER A 321 25.28 7.88 -27.15
N ARG A 322 24.92 8.35 -25.94
CA ARG A 322 24.53 9.74 -25.67
C ARG A 322 25.72 10.69 -25.78
N ASN A 323 26.89 10.29 -25.30
CA ASN A 323 28.12 11.11 -25.35
C ASN A 323 28.77 11.15 -26.74
N SER A 324 28.31 10.33 -27.69
CA SER A 324 28.78 10.29 -29.08
C SER A 324 27.95 11.13 -30.06
N LYS A 325 26.87 11.77 -29.58
CA LYS A 325 26.06 12.74 -30.31
C LYS A 325 26.37 14.14 -29.81
#